data_AF-A0A0A3JFG3-F1
#
_entry.id   AF-A0A0A3JFG3-F1
#
_cell.length_a   1.000
_cell.length_b   1.000
_cell.length_c   1.000
_cell.angle_alpha   90.00
_cell.angle_beta   90.00
_cell.angle_gamma   90.00
#
_symmetry.space_group_name_H-M   'P 1'
#
loop_
_entity.id
_entity.type
_entity.pdbx_description
1 polymer ?
#
loop_
_entity_poly.entity_id
_entity_poly.type
_entity_poly.pdbx_seq_one_letter_code
_entity_poly.pdbx_strand_id
1 'polypeptide(L)'
;MHLEIEHALFYDFTIQLDNAFYQLDVLFISKYFILIVEVKNMVGGISFCDSRHQFVRKREDGVEEGFRNPLDRVRRHVRALSQLIGAAIPIEYAVVF
;
A
#
# COMPACT_ATOMS: atom_id res chain seq x y z
N MET A 1 -16.90 3.89 -14.24
CA MET A 1 -15.98 5.05 -14.32
C MET A 1 -14.87 4.64 -15.29
N HIS A 2 -14.80 5.26 -16.48
CA HIS A 2 -13.69 5.06 -17.41
C HIS A 2 -12.68 6.17 -17.16
N LEU A 3 -11.44 5.80 -16.86
CA LEU A 3 -10.33 6.75 -16.85
C LEU A 3 -9.91 6.97 -18.30
N GLU A 4 -9.89 8.22 -18.76
CA GLU A 4 -9.54 8.60 -20.15
C GLU A 4 -8.04 8.49 -20.44
N ILE A 5 -7.23 8.29 -19.41
CA ILE A 5 -5.78 8.09 -19.51
C ILE A 5 -5.47 6.63 -19.82
N GLU A 6 -4.54 6.40 -20.74
CA GLU A 6 -3.97 5.07 -20.98
C GLU A 6 -3.29 4.56 -19.71
N HIS A 7 -3.71 3.39 -19.25
CA HIS A 7 -3.25 2.82 -17.99
C HIS A 7 -3.28 1.29 -18.01
N ALA A 8 -2.48 0.70 -17.13
CA ALA A 8 -2.56 -0.70 -16.76
C ALA A 8 -2.96 -0.81 -15.28
N LEU A 9 -3.75 -1.84 -14.97
CA LEU A 9 -4.21 -2.12 -13.62
C LEU A 9 -3.98 -3.58 -13.30
N PHE A 10 -3.24 -3.83 -12.22
CA PHE A 10 -2.95 -5.16 -11.73
C PHE A 10 -3.48 -5.32 -10.32
N TYR A 11 -4.05 -6.48 -10.05
CA TYR A 11 -4.53 -6.88 -8.72
C TYR A 11 -3.67 -8.03 -8.25
N ASP A 12 -3.39 -8.05 -6.94
CA ASP A 12 -2.57 -9.08 -6.31
C ASP A 12 -1.20 -9.28 -7.01
N PHE A 13 -0.56 -8.16 -7.35
CA PHE A 13 0.65 -8.17 -8.16
C PHE A 13 1.88 -8.41 -7.29
N THR A 14 2.71 -9.39 -7.67
CA THR A 14 3.93 -9.71 -6.92
C THR A 14 5.17 -9.26 -7.67
N ILE A 15 6.00 -8.46 -7.00
CA ILE A 15 7.34 -8.09 -7.44
C ILE A 15 8.34 -9.04 -6.77
N GLN A 16 9.26 -9.61 -7.55
CA GLN A 16 10.42 -10.33 -7.04
C GLN A 16 11.68 -9.48 -7.23
N LEU A 17 12.40 -9.20 -6.14
CA LEU A 17 13.61 -8.38 -6.15
C LEU A 17 14.55 -8.80 -5.02
N ASP A 18 15.83 -8.99 -5.31
CA ASP A 18 16.89 -9.35 -4.35
C ASP A 18 16.51 -10.55 -3.45
N ASN A 19 15.94 -11.61 -4.05
CA ASN A 19 15.43 -12.82 -3.37
C ASN A 19 14.28 -12.56 -2.37
N ALA A 20 13.64 -11.39 -2.43
CA ALA A 20 12.44 -11.06 -1.67
C ALA A 20 11.22 -10.92 -2.59
N PHE A 21 10.04 -11.16 -2.03
CA PHE A 21 8.76 -10.99 -2.70
C PHE A 21 7.95 -9.86 -2.05
N TYR A 22 7.39 -8.99 -2.87
CA TYR A 22 6.58 -7.85 -2.47
C TYR A 22 5.23 -7.92 -3.18
N GLN A 23 4.19 -8.27 -2.42
CA GLN A 23 2.82 -8.42 -2.92
C GLN A 23 2.05 -7.11 -2.72
N LEU A 24 1.55 -6.56 -3.83
CA LEU A 24 0.78 -5.33 -3.90
C LEU A 24 -0.69 -5.68 -4.11
N ASP A 25 -1.58 -5.13 -3.29
CA ASP A 25 -3.02 -5.40 -3.43
C ASP A 25 -3.54 -4.84 -4.77
N VAL A 26 -3.19 -3.60 -5.10
CA VAL A 26 -3.46 -2.97 -6.41
C VAL A 26 -2.25 -2.16 -6.88
N LEU A 27 -1.91 -2.32 -8.15
CA LEU A 27 -0.91 -1.54 -8.86
C LEU A 27 -1.54 -0.89 -10.10
N PHE A 28 -1.65 0.43 -10.09
CA PHE A 28 -2.06 1.24 -11.23
C PHE A 28 -0.83 1.87 -11.87
N ILE A 29 -0.68 1.74 -13.19
CA ILE A 29 0.43 2.30 -13.94
C ILE A 29 -0.11 3.18 -15.05
N SER A 30 0.40 4.40 -15.14
CA SER A 30 0.18 5.31 -16.27
C SER A 30 1.50 5.93 -16.72
N LYS A 31 1.48 6.67 -17.82
CA LYS A 31 2.65 7.45 -18.26
C LYS A 31 3.02 8.63 -17.34
N TYR A 32 2.16 8.98 -16.38
CA TYR A 32 2.35 10.14 -15.51
C TYR A 32 2.81 9.75 -14.11
N PHE A 33 2.28 8.66 -13.57
CA PHE A 33 2.61 8.13 -12.25
C PHE A 33 2.23 6.66 -12.14
N ILE A 34 2.79 6.02 -11.13
CA ILE A 34 2.36 4.72 -10.62
C ILE A 34 1.66 4.95 -9.28
N LEU A 35 0.54 4.27 -9.04
CA LEU A 35 -0.15 4.28 -7.76
C LEU A 35 -0.23 2.87 -7.20
N ILE A 36 0.26 2.71 -5.97
CA ILE A 36 0.09 1.50 -5.16
C ILE A 36 -1.06 1.74 -4.18
N VAL A 37 -2.07 0.87 -4.20
CA VAL A 37 -3.15 0.91 -3.19
C VAL A 37 -3.02 -0.31 -2.29
N GLU A 38 -2.86 -0.06 -0.99
CA GLU A 38 -2.94 -1.08 0.05
C GLU A 38 -4.35 -1.04 0.66
N VAL A 39 -5.06 -2.15 0.62
CA VAL A 39 -6.44 -2.26 1.10
C VAL A 39 -6.48 -3.11 2.36
N LYS A 40 -7.07 -2.57 3.42
CA LYS A 40 -7.27 -3.27 4.68
C LYS A 40 -8.75 -3.45 4.93
N ASN A 41 -9.25 -4.67 4.80
CA ASN A 41 -10.61 -4.98 5.23
C ASN A 41 -10.65 -5.12 6.76
N MET A 42 -10.96 -4.03 7.48
CA MET A 42 -10.96 -4.01 8.95
C MET A 42 -12.21 -3.33 9.52
N VAL A 43 -12.99 -4.09 10.28
CA VAL A 43 -14.14 -3.57 11.05
C VAL A 43 -13.66 -3.06 12.41
N GLY A 44 -14.14 -1.89 12.84
CA GLY A 44 -13.88 -1.29 14.15
C GLY A 44 -13.28 0.13 14.07
N GLY A 45 -13.10 0.77 15.22
CA GLY A 45 -12.47 2.08 15.32
C GLY A 45 -10.96 1.98 15.04
N ILE A 46 -10.46 2.81 14.14
CA ILE A 46 -9.05 2.83 13.74
C ILE A 46 -8.38 4.07 14.31
N SER A 47 -7.24 3.89 14.98
CA SER A 47 -6.43 4.98 15.50
C SER A 47 -4.96 4.84 15.09
N PHE A 48 -4.39 5.95 14.63
CA PHE A 48 -2.98 6.05 14.27
C PHE A 48 -2.21 6.68 15.42
N CYS A 49 -1.18 5.98 15.92
CA CYS A 49 -0.25 6.53 16.90
C CYS A 49 1.09 6.81 16.21
N ASP A 50 1.21 8.00 15.62
CA ASP A 50 2.41 8.42 14.87
C ASP A 50 3.69 8.32 15.71
N SER A 51 3.63 8.64 17.01
CA SER A 51 4.78 8.57 17.92
C SER A 51 5.31 7.15 18.17
N ARG A 52 4.49 6.12 17.88
CA ARG A 52 4.86 4.70 18.10
C ARG A 52 4.96 3.90 16.81
N HIS A 53 4.71 4.53 15.65
CA HIS A 53 4.50 3.83 14.38
C HIS A 53 3.55 2.64 14.51
N GLN A 54 2.52 2.75 15.37
CA GLN A 54 1.59 1.68 15.64
C GLN A 54 0.21 2.04 15.14
N PHE A 55 -0.41 1.02 14.54
CA PHE A 55 -1.79 1.04 14.13
C PHE A 55 -2.58 0.26 15.18
N VAL A 56 -3.57 0.88 15.84
CA VAL A 56 -4.39 0.20 16.85
C VAL A 56 -5.83 0.18 16.38
N ARG A 57 -6.39 -1.03 16.29
CA ARG A 57 -7.81 -1.25 16.10
C ARG A 57 -8.48 -1.44 17.46
N LYS A 58 -9.58 -0.73 17.67
CA LYS A 58 -10.50 -0.97 18.79
C LYS A 58 -11.80 -1.58 18.26
N ARG A 59 -12.13 -2.77 18.73
CA ARG A 59 -13.38 -3.46 18.41
C ARG A 59 -14.51 -3.01 19.34
N GLU A 60 -15.76 -3.28 18.97
CA GLU A 60 -16.95 -2.90 19.76
C GLU A 60 -16.99 -3.56 21.16
N ASP A 61 -16.39 -4.75 21.30
CA ASP A 61 -16.21 -5.46 22.57
C ASP A 61 -15.14 -4.82 23.48
N GLY A 62 -14.50 -3.74 23.04
CA GLY A 62 -13.46 -3.03 23.78
C GLY A 62 -12.05 -3.62 23.60
N VAL A 63 -11.88 -4.70 22.84
CA VAL A 63 -10.57 -5.30 22.58
C VAL A 63 -9.74 -4.39 21.67
N GLU A 64 -8.53 -4.07 22.12
CA GLU A 64 -7.52 -3.33 21.34
C GLU A 64 -6.48 -4.28 20.76
N GLU A 65 -6.24 -4.16 19.46
CA GLU A 65 -5.30 -5.01 18.72
C GLU A 65 -4.34 -4.14 17.93
N GLY A 66 -3.04 -4.34 18.17
CA GLY A 66 -1.97 -3.62 17.49
C GLY A 66 -1.57 -4.32 16.19
N PHE A 67 -1.55 -3.58 15.09
CA PHE A 67 -1.07 -4.05 13.79
C PHE A 67 0.20 -3.32 13.37
N ARG A 68 0.96 -3.97 12.51
CA ARG A 68 2.09 -3.33 11.82
C ARG A 68 1.56 -2.16 11.00
N ASN A 69 2.26 -1.03 11.03
CA ASN A 69 1.83 0.16 10.31
C ASN A 69 1.73 -0.14 8.79
N PRO A 70 0.54 -0.01 8.18
CA PRO A 70 0.39 -0.24 6.75
C PRO A 70 1.21 0.76 5.92
N LEU A 71 1.51 1.94 6.47
CA LEU A 71 2.41 2.91 5.83
C LEU A 71 3.84 2.36 5.67
N ASP A 72 4.35 1.63 6.64
CA ASP A 72 5.69 1.03 6.52
C ASP A 72 5.73 -0.07 5.47
N ARG A 73 4.63 -0.80 5.30
CA ARG A 73 4.50 -1.82 4.26
C ARG A 73 4.52 -1.19 2.88
N VAL A 74 3.66 -0.22 2.63
CA VAL A 74 3.58 0.43 1.32
C VAL A 74 4.85 1.21 0.98
N ARG A 75 5.52 1.83 1.96
CA ARG A 75 6.84 2.47 1.77
C ARG A 75 7.91 1.47 1.30
N ARG A 76 7.91 0.23 1.80
CA ARG A 76 8.83 -0.81 1.30
C ARG A 76 8.50 -1.20 -0.13
N HIS A 77 7.22 -1.30 -0.46
CA HIS A 77 6.76 -1.57 -1.83
C HIS A 77 7.19 -0.48 -2.81
N VAL A 78 7.01 0.80 -2.44
CA VAL A 78 7.48 1.96 -3.23
C VAL A 78 8.98 1.87 -3.48
N ARG A 79 9.79 1.54 -2.45
CA ARG A 79 11.24 1.39 -2.61
C ARG A 79 11.61 0.24 -3.55
N ALA A 80 11.01 -0.94 -3.37
CA ALA A 80 11.25 -2.09 -4.23
C ALA A 80 10.89 -1.80 -5.69
N LEU A 81 9.72 -1.19 -5.93
CA LEU A 81 9.30 -0.82 -7.27
C LEU A 81 10.20 0.27 -7.88
N SER A 82 10.57 1.28 -7.08
CA SER A 82 11.49 2.33 -7.51
C SER A 82 12.86 1.77 -7.93
N GLN A 83 13.37 0.76 -7.21
CA GLN A 83 14.62 0.07 -7.55
C GLN A 83 14.46 -0.73 -8.83
N LEU A 84 13.33 -1.44 -9.01
CA LEU A 84 13.06 -2.24 -10.20
C LEU A 84 12.97 -1.40 -11.49
N ILE A 85 12.34 -0.22 -11.43
CA ILE A 85 12.09 0.63 -12.61
C ILE A 85 13.11 1.77 -12.79
N GLY A 86 14.07 1.91 -11.87
CA GLY A 86 15.08 2.98 -11.92
C GLY A 86 14.53 4.40 -11.68
N ALA A 87 13.48 4.55 -10.87
CA ALA A 87 12.90 5.84 -10.45
C ALA A 87 12.48 6.80 -11.60
N ALA A 88 12.02 6.26 -12.73
CA ALA A 88 11.74 7.06 -13.93
C ALA A 88 10.49 7.97 -13.83
N ILE A 89 9.51 7.62 -13.01
CA ILE A 89 8.24 8.35 -12.84
C ILE A 89 7.81 8.36 -11.36
N PRO A 90 6.99 9.33 -10.91
CA PRO A 90 6.45 9.37 -9.56
C PRO A 90 5.74 8.07 -9.17
N ILE A 91 6.00 7.60 -7.95
CA ILE A 91 5.30 6.46 -7.34
C ILE A 91 4.55 6.98 -6.12
N GLU A 92 3.23 7.06 -6.25
CA GLU A 92 2.31 7.46 -5.21
C GLU A 92 1.72 6.24 -4.50
N TYR A 93 1.17 6.46 -3.30
CA TYR A 93 0.48 5.40 -2.58
C TYR A 93 -0.76 5.88 -1.83
N ALA A 94 -1.72 4.98 -1.69
CA ALA A 94 -2.90 5.16 -0.85
C ALA A 94 -3.06 3.93 0.07
N VAL A 95 -3.47 4.18 1.31
CA VAL A 95 -3.89 3.14 2.24
C VAL A 95 -5.38 3.34 2.51
N VAL A 96 -6.17 2.30 2.22
CA VAL A 96 -7.63 2.31 2.37
C VAL A 96 -8.02 1.30 3.43
N PHE A 97 -8.96 1.69 4.31
CA PHE A 97 -9.51 0.87 5.40
C PHE A 97 -11.00 0.62 5.20
#